data_AF-A0A3T1B6C3-F1
#
_entry.id   AF-A0A3T1B6C3-F1
#
_cell.length_a   1.000
_cell.length_b   1.000
_cell.length_c   1.000
_cell.angle_alpha   90.00
_cell.angle_beta   90.00
_cell.angle_gamma   90.00
#
_symmetry.space_group_name_H-M   'P 1'
#
loop_
_entity.id
_entity.type
_entity.pdbx_description
1 polymer ?
#
loop_
_entity_poly.entity_id
_entity_poly.type
_entity_poly.pdbx_seq_one_letter_code
_entity_poly.pdbx_strand_id
1 'polypeptide(L)'
;MVDLRGISEDVPFDWDAATHLAAQLRSSADECEGVVPRRTAAATVATEEWRGAYARQFATRMGLCVTDAQRLATAMRQAANQVDELARLAREEQNRREKAREWQRRQEEEGVLDKIGDFLFGEDDLPPVPDPITPPVYTAPPPAVAVRE
;
A
#
# COMPACT_ATOMS: atom_id res chain seq x y z
N MET A 1 28.26 0.89 -3.10
CA MET A 1 28.58 -0.16 -2.13
C MET A 1 27.36 -1.04 -2.06
N VAL A 2 27.40 -2.24 -2.63
CA VAL A 2 26.24 -3.14 -2.65
C VAL A 2 26.03 -3.61 -1.21
N ASP A 3 24.91 -3.22 -0.61
CA ASP A 3 24.56 -3.64 0.74
C ASP A 3 23.98 -5.06 0.69
N LEU A 4 24.70 -5.99 1.34
CA LEU A 4 24.40 -7.42 1.37
C LEU A 4 23.60 -7.83 2.61
N ARG A 5 23.17 -6.88 3.46
CA ARG A 5 22.36 -7.18 4.65
C ARG A 5 21.07 -7.90 4.25
N GLY A 6 20.79 -9.01 4.93
CA GLY A 6 19.56 -9.78 4.76
C GLY A 6 19.54 -10.75 3.58
N ILE A 7 20.63 -10.96 2.85
CA ILE A 7 20.66 -11.93 1.73
C ILE A 7 20.49 -13.38 2.19
N SER A 8 20.93 -13.71 3.41
CA SER A 8 20.78 -15.05 3.99
C SER A 8 19.33 -15.41 4.37
N GLU A 9 18.43 -14.44 4.38
CA GLU A 9 17.03 -14.60 4.77
C GLU A 9 16.08 -14.12 3.68
N ASP A 10 14.86 -14.62 3.70
CA ASP A 10 13.80 -14.10 2.83
C ASP A 10 13.34 -12.72 3.29
N VAL A 11 12.74 -11.96 2.38
CA VAL A 11 12.15 -10.67 2.73
C VAL A 11 11.03 -10.92 3.74
N PRO A 12 11.06 -10.30 4.94
CA PRO A 12 10.03 -10.48 5.96
C PRO A 12 8.75 -9.73 5.56
N PHE A 13 8.02 -10.28 4.58
CA PHE A 13 6.82 -9.70 4.01
C PHE A 13 5.73 -10.77 3.86
N ASP A 14 4.50 -10.43 4.23
CA ASP A 14 3.35 -11.31 4.09
C ASP A 14 2.53 -10.91 2.85
N TRP A 15 2.78 -11.58 1.73
CA TRP A 15 2.12 -11.30 0.45
C TRP A 15 0.62 -11.65 0.47
N ASP A 16 0.22 -12.65 1.24
CA ASP A 16 -1.18 -13.07 1.34
C ASP A 16 -1.97 -12.05 2.15
N ALA A 17 -1.43 -11.61 3.29
CA ALA A 17 -2.00 -10.53 4.08
C ALA A 17 -2.08 -9.21 3.30
N ALA A 18 -1.04 -8.86 2.54
CA ALA A 18 -1.05 -7.67 1.69
C ALA A 18 -2.16 -7.74 0.63
N THR A 19 -2.30 -8.88 -0.05
CA THR A 19 -3.35 -9.12 -1.06
C THR A 19 -4.73 -8.99 -0.43
N HIS A 20 -4.94 -9.60 0.74
CA HIS A 20 -6.20 -9.54 1.46
C HIS A 20 -6.53 -8.10 1.91
N LEU A 21 -5.55 -7.38 2.46
CA LEU A 21 -5.72 -5.98 2.88
C LEU A 21 -6.11 -5.08 1.71
N ALA A 22 -5.42 -5.20 0.57
CA ALA A 22 -5.73 -4.40 -0.63
C ALA A 22 -7.14 -4.70 -1.15
N ALA A 23 -7.58 -5.96 -1.10
CA ALA A 23 -8.94 -6.35 -1.46
C ALA A 23 -9.99 -5.78 -0.50
N GLN A 24 -9.75 -5.84 0.82
CA GLN A 24 -10.65 -5.27 1.82
C GLN A 24 -10.81 -3.76 1.70
N LEU A 25 -9.72 -3.04 1.42
CA LEU A 25 -9.75 -1.60 1.18
C LEU A 25 -10.62 -1.25 -0.04
N ARG A 26 -10.48 -2.00 -1.14
CA ARG A 26 -11.32 -1.81 -2.34
C ARG A 26 -12.79 -2.12 -2.07
N SER A 27 -13.08 -3.22 -1.39
CA SER A 27 -14.44 -3.59 -0.99
C SER A 27 -15.09 -2.50 -0.11
N SER A 28 -14.34 -1.97 0.86
CA SER A 28 -14.83 -0.91 1.74
C SER A 28 -15.09 0.40 0.99
N ALA A 29 -14.26 0.71 -0.04
CA ALA A 29 -14.49 1.85 -0.92
C ALA A 29 -15.79 1.67 -1.73
N ASP A 30 -16.01 0.48 -2.28
CA ASP A 30 -17.23 0.14 -3.03
C ASP A 30 -18.48 0.25 -2.14
N GLU A 31 -18.40 -0.17 -0.87
CA GLU A 31 -19.49 0.00 0.10
C GLU A 31 -19.81 1.48 0.36
N CYS A 32 -18.79 2.32 0.55
CA CYS A 32 -18.97 3.77 0.76
C CYS A 32 -19.64 4.43 -0.45
N GLU A 33 -19.22 4.10 -1.67
CA GLU A 33 -19.81 4.62 -2.90
C GLU A 33 -21.21 4.06 -3.14
N GLY A 34 -21.44 2.78 -2.84
CA GLY A 34 -22.72 2.08 -3.06
C GLY A 34 -23.88 2.58 -2.21
N VAL A 35 -23.62 3.23 -1.06
CA VAL A 35 -24.68 3.84 -0.23
C VAL A 35 -25.09 5.23 -0.70
N VAL A 36 -24.24 5.93 -1.47
CA VAL A 36 -24.48 7.32 -1.89
C VAL A 36 -25.77 7.47 -2.70
N PRO A 37 -26.04 6.70 -3.77
CA PRO A 37 -27.25 6.88 -4.58
C PRO A 37 -28.54 6.72 -3.78
N ARG A 38 -28.60 5.70 -2.90
CA ARG A 38 -29.77 5.43 -2.04
C ARG A 38 -30.03 6.58 -1.07
N ARG A 39 -28.95 7.10 -0.45
CA ARG A 39 -29.03 8.22 0.49
C ARG A 39 -29.44 9.52 -0.20
N THR A 40 -28.90 9.80 -1.39
CA THR A 40 -29.25 10.97 -2.19
C THR A 40 -30.73 10.91 -2.62
N ALA A 41 -31.21 9.77 -3.13
CA ALA A 41 -32.60 9.62 -3.53
C ALA A 41 -33.57 9.82 -2.35
N ALA A 42 -33.28 9.20 -1.19
CA ALA A 42 -34.08 9.39 0.02
C ALA A 42 -34.08 10.85 0.50
N ALA A 43 -32.93 11.53 0.43
CA ALA A 43 -32.83 12.94 0.78
C ALA A 43 -33.64 13.83 -0.16
N THR A 44 -33.58 13.59 -1.48
CA THR A 44 -34.39 14.32 -2.46
C THR A 44 -35.87 14.25 -2.10
N VAL A 45 -36.41 13.03 -1.93
CA VAL A 45 -37.82 12.82 -1.56
C VAL A 45 -38.17 13.51 -0.24
N ALA A 46 -37.32 13.38 0.78
CA ALA A 46 -37.56 14.02 2.09
C ALA A 46 -37.57 15.56 2.01
N THR A 47 -36.87 16.15 1.05
CA THR A 47 -36.77 17.61 0.88
C THR A 47 -37.82 18.22 -0.04
N GLU A 48 -38.62 17.41 -0.75
CA GLU A 48 -39.60 17.91 -1.74
C GLU A 48 -40.59 18.91 -1.12
N GLU A 49 -41.18 18.58 0.03
CA GLU A 49 -42.16 19.44 0.71
C GLU A 49 -41.62 20.06 2.02
N TRP A 50 -40.42 19.66 2.45
CA TRP A 50 -39.83 20.19 3.68
C TRP A 50 -39.19 21.56 3.45
N ARG A 51 -39.54 22.54 4.31
CA ARG A 51 -39.07 23.92 4.22
C ARG A 51 -38.54 24.42 5.56
N GLY A 52 -37.80 25.53 5.51
CA GLY A 52 -37.26 26.21 6.69
C GLY A 52 -35.78 25.93 6.96
N ALA A 53 -35.29 26.38 8.12
CA ALA A 53 -33.87 26.30 8.48
C ALA A 53 -33.36 24.85 8.57
N TYR A 54 -34.14 23.95 9.15
CA TYR A 54 -33.75 22.54 9.29
C TYR A 54 -33.69 21.80 7.96
N ALA A 55 -34.56 22.14 6.99
CA ALA A 55 -34.50 21.57 5.65
C ALA A 55 -33.18 21.93 4.95
N ARG A 56 -32.72 23.18 5.09
CA ARG A 56 -31.42 23.62 4.57
C ARG A 56 -30.25 22.92 5.28
N GLN A 57 -30.27 22.83 6.61
CA GLN A 57 -29.23 22.13 7.37
C GLN A 57 -29.14 20.65 6.97
N PHE A 58 -30.28 19.98 6.76
CA PHE A 58 -30.30 18.61 6.27
C PHE A 58 -29.68 18.49 4.88
N ALA A 59 -30.09 19.32 3.92
CA ALA A 59 -29.51 19.31 2.58
C ALA A 59 -27.99 19.51 2.60
N THR A 60 -27.50 20.48 3.39
CA THR A 60 -26.06 20.71 3.59
C THR A 60 -25.37 19.47 4.18
N ARG A 61 -25.91 18.90 5.26
CA ARG A 61 -25.33 17.73 5.94
C ARG A 61 -25.34 16.49 5.04
N MET A 62 -26.36 16.32 4.21
CA MET A 62 -26.40 15.25 3.21
C MET A 62 -25.32 15.45 2.14
N GLY A 63 -25.13 16.67 1.64
CA GLY A 63 -24.03 16.99 0.70
C GLY A 63 -22.64 16.72 1.29
N LEU A 64 -22.43 17.10 2.56
CA LEU A 64 -21.21 16.77 3.30
C LEU A 64 -21.02 15.25 3.43
N CYS A 65 -22.06 14.50 3.81
CA CYS A 65 -22.00 13.05 3.93
C CYS A 65 -21.61 12.37 2.61
N VAL A 66 -22.13 12.84 1.48
CA VAL A 66 -21.79 12.32 0.15
C VAL A 66 -20.33 12.60 -0.18
N THR A 67 -19.88 13.84 0.06
CA THR A 67 -18.50 14.25 -0.18
C THR A 67 -17.52 13.46 0.70
N ASP A 68 -17.86 13.27 1.97
CA ASP A 68 -17.03 12.51 2.93
C ASP A 68 -16.94 11.04 2.52
N ALA A 69 -18.06 10.42 2.10
CA ALA A 69 -18.06 9.03 1.61
C ALA A 69 -17.15 8.87 0.38
N GLN A 70 -17.21 9.80 -0.57
CA GLN A 70 -16.35 9.79 -1.77
C GLN A 70 -14.87 9.99 -1.43
N ARG A 71 -14.56 10.90 -0.50
CA ARG A 71 -13.20 11.14 -0.01
C ARG A 71 -12.64 9.89 0.68
N LEU A 72 -13.44 9.25 1.53
CA LEU A 72 -13.06 8.03 2.23
C LEU A 72 -12.79 6.88 1.24
N ALA A 73 -13.69 6.68 0.27
CA ALA A 73 -13.51 5.67 -0.77
C ALA A 73 -12.24 5.91 -1.60
N THR A 74 -11.98 7.16 -1.97
CA THR A 74 -10.75 7.55 -2.69
C THR A 74 -9.50 7.23 -1.87
N ALA A 75 -9.49 7.57 -0.58
CA ALA A 75 -8.37 7.28 0.32
C ALA A 75 -8.14 5.78 0.49
N MET A 76 -9.20 4.97 0.60
CA MET A 76 -9.10 3.51 0.67
C MET A 76 -8.52 2.92 -0.62
N ARG A 77 -8.95 3.40 -1.80
CA ARG A 77 -8.38 2.97 -3.09
C ARG A 77 -6.90 3.36 -3.22
N GLN A 78 -6.51 4.55 -2.75
CA GLN A 78 -5.11 4.97 -2.71
C GLN A 78 -4.27 4.07 -1.80
N ALA A 79 -4.76 3.76 -0.60
CA ALA A 79 -4.09 2.85 0.33
C ALA A 79 -3.94 1.44 -0.27
N ALA A 80 -4.96 0.92 -0.97
CA ALA A 80 -4.85 -0.38 -1.65
C ALA A 80 -3.74 -0.40 -2.69
N ASN A 81 -3.61 0.66 -3.49
CA ASN A 81 -2.54 0.77 -4.48
C ASN A 81 -1.14 0.87 -3.83
N GLN A 82 -1.04 1.53 -2.67
CA GLN A 82 0.20 1.61 -1.90
C GLN A 82 0.61 0.24 -1.34
N VAL A 83 -0.35 -0.55 -0.85
CA VAL A 83 -0.11 -1.93 -0.39
C VAL A 83 0.36 -2.82 -1.54
N ASP A 84 -0.28 -2.74 -2.70
CA ASP A 84 0.14 -3.50 -3.90
C ASP A 84 1.56 -3.13 -4.34
N GLU A 85 1.90 -1.84 -4.28
CA GLU A 85 3.24 -1.37 -4.61
C GLU A 85 4.30 -1.90 -3.64
N LEU A 86 4.03 -1.89 -2.33
CA LEU A 86 4.92 -2.50 -1.34
C LEU A 86 5.08 -4.00 -1.57
N ALA A 87 3.99 -4.70 -1.91
CA ALA A 87 4.05 -6.12 -2.23
C ALA A 87 4.88 -6.41 -3.48
N ARG A 88 4.78 -5.57 -4.52
CA ARG A 88 5.60 -5.65 -5.73
C ARG A 88 7.08 -5.45 -5.40
N LEU A 89 7.42 -4.40 -4.67
CA LEU A 89 8.80 -4.09 -4.26
C LEU A 89 9.39 -5.21 -3.38
N ALA A 90 8.60 -5.78 -2.48
CA ALA A 90 9.02 -6.92 -1.67
C ALA A 90 9.34 -8.16 -2.53
N ARG A 91 8.58 -8.43 -3.60
CA ARG A 91 8.90 -9.51 -4.55
C ARG A 91 10.18 -9.23 -5.31
N GLU A 92 10.41 -8.00 -5.73
CA GLU A 92 11.63 -7.62 -6.43
C GLU A 92 12.87 -7.77 -5.54
N GLU A 93 12.76 -7.40 -4.27
CA GLU A 93 13.83 -7.59 -3.29
C GLU A 93 14.04 -9.08 -2.99
N GLN A 94 12.99 -9.89 -2.90
CA GLN A 94 13.10 -11.34 -2.75
C GLN A 94 13.85 -11.97 -3.93
N ASN A 95 13.47 -11.62 -5.16
CA ASN A 95 14.16 -12.08 -6.37
C ASN A 95 15.63 -11.65 -6.40
N ARG A 96 15.95 -10.45 -5.88
CA ARG A 96 17.33 -9.95 -5.75
C ARG A 96 18.14 -10.82 -4.80
N ARG A 97 17.59 -11.12 -3.62
CA ARG A 97 18.23 -11.97 -2.60
C ARG A 97 18.43 -13.40 -3.12
N GLU A 98 17.46 -13.97 -3.81
CA GLU A 98 17.57 -15.30 -4.42
C GLU A 98 18.69 -15.35 -5.48
N LYS A 99 18.77 -14.37 -6.38
CA LYS A 99 19.86 -14.29 -7.37
C LYS A 99 21.24 -14.18 -6.71
N ALA A 100 21.33 -13.44 -5.60
CA ALA A 100 22.58 -13.32 -4.85
C ALA A 100 22.99 -14.67 -4.25
N ARG A 101 22.04 -15.41 -3.65
CA ARG A 101 22.27 -16.76 -3.10
C ARG A 101 22.64 -17.77 -4.18
N GLU A 102 21.99 -17.73 -5.34
CA GLU A 102 22.32 -18.61 -6.48
C GLU A 102 23.71 -18.35 -7.05
N TRP A 103 24.12 -17.07 -7.11
CA TRP A 103 25.47 -16.70 -7.51
C TRP A 103 26.50 -17.23 -6.50
N GLN A 104 26.23 -17.05 -5.20
CA GLN A 104 27.10 -17.55 -4.14
C GLN A 104 27.28 -19.07 -4.22
N ARG A 105 26.19 -19.83 -4.35
CA ARG A 105 26.24 -21.29 -4.50
C ARG A 105 27.09 -21.73 -5.69
N ARG A 106 27.02 -21.02 -6.82
CA ARG A 106 27.85 -21.32 -8.01
C ARG A 106 29.34 -21.09 -7.75
N GLN A 107 29.70 -20.02 -7.03
CA GLN A 107 31.10 -19.75 -6.66
C GLN A 107 31.64 -20.79 -5.65
N GLU A 108 30.79 -21.27 -4.73
CA GLU A 108 31.11 -22.38 -3.82
C GLU A 108 31.40 -23.67 -4.58
N GLU A 109 30.53 -24.03 -5.53
CA GLU A 109 30.65 -25.25 -6.35
C GLU A 109 31.89 -25.23 -7.26
N GLU A 110 32.32 -24.06 -7.73
CA GLU A 110 33.53 -23.87 -8.55
C GLU A 110 34.84 -23.96 -7.74
N GLY A 111 34.76 -24.25 -6.43
CA GLY A 111 35.92 -24.53 -5.58
C GLY A 111 36.63 -23.27 -5.06
N VAL A 112 35.99 -22.11 -5.13
CA VAL A 112 36.52 -20.81 -4.68
C VAL A 112 36.23 -20.58 -3.18
N LEU A 113 36.42 -21.63 -2.36
CA LEU A 113 36.04 -21.65 -0.94
C LEU A 113 36.80 -20.61 -0.08
N ASP A 114 38.07 -20.36 -0.37
CA ASP A 114 38.89 -19.39 0.38
C ASP A 114 38.43 -17.93 0.18
N LYS A 115 37.74 -17.61 -0.92
CA LYS A 115 37.27 -16.23 -1.18
C LYS A 115 35.93 -15.89 -0.53
N ILE A 116 35.15 -16.87 -0.09
CA ILE A 116 33.81 -16.63 0.44
C ILE A 116 33.85 -16.13 1.88
N GLY A 117 34.86 -16.59 2.64
CA GLY A 117 35.19 -16.00 3.94
C GLY A 117 35.60 -14.53 3.81
N ASP A 118 36.42 -14.21 2.80
CA ASP A 118 36.80 -12.83 2.48
C ASP A 118 35.62 -12.02 1.95
N PHE A 119 34.71 -12.59 1.16
CA PHE A 119 33.51 -11.92 0.60
C PHE A 119 32.55 -11.33 1.66
N LEU A 120 32.42 -11.97 2.82
CA LEU A 120 31.59 -11.44 3.92
C LEU A 120 32.23 -10.22 4.61
N PHE A 121 33.54 -10.00 4.43
CA PHE A 121 34.33 -8.99 5.14
C PHE A 121 35.22 -8.12 4.22
N GLY A 122 35.18 -8.33 2.91
CA GLY A 122 36.18 -7.88 1.94
C GLY A 122 35.55 -7.35 0.66
N GLU A 123 36.12 -6.26 0.17
CA GLU A 123 35.52 -5.28 -0.74
C GLU A 123 35.56 -5.68 -2.23
N ASP A 124 36.16 -6.82 -2.59
CA ASP A 124 36.68 -7.06 -3.95
C ASP A 124 35.90 -8.05 -4.84
N ASP A 125 34.82 -8.70 -4.38
CA ASP A 125 34.09 -9.67 -5.22
C ASP A 125 32.56 -9.66 -4.97
N LEU A 126 31.94 -8.46 -4.94
CA LEU A 126 30.48 -8.34 -4.72
C LEU A 126 29.65 -9.00 -5.84
N PRO A 127 28.51 -9.65 -5.51
CA PRO A 127 27.68 -10.29 -6.51
C PRO A 127 27.14 -9.25 -7.49
N PRO A 128 26.98 -9.58 -8.79
CA PRO A 128 26.46 -8.65 -9.80
C PRO A 128 24.94 -8.47 -9.68
N VAL A 129 24.43 -8.36 -8.45
CA VAL A 129 23.03 -8.06 -8.16
C VAL A 129 22.85 -6.56 -7.95
N PRO A 130 21.70 -5.98 -8.35
CA PRO A 130 21.39 -4.58 -8.08
C PRO A 130 21.47 -4.22 -6.58
N ASP A 131 21.54 -2.92 -6.31
CA ASP A 131 21.44 -2.38 -4.95
C ASP A 131 20.10 -2.77 -4.29
N PRO A 132 20.03 -2.85 -2.94
CA PRO A 132 18.79 -3.16 -2.24
C PRO A 132 17.67 -2.17 -2.54
N ILE A 133 16.45 -2.69 -2.58
CA ILE A 133 15.26 -1.87 -2.80
C ILE A 133 14.91 -1.13 -1.51
N THR A 134 14.90 0.20 -1.57
CA THR A 134 14.40 1.03 -0.47
C THR A 134 12.89 1.21 -0.62
N PRO A 135 12.06 0.72 0.31
CA PRO A 135 10.62 0.85 0.21
C PRO A 135 10.20 2.33 0.41
N PRO A 136 9.17 2.80 -0.30
CA PRO A 136 8.60 4.12 -0.08
C PRO A 136 7.90 4.18 1.29
N VAL A 137 7.93 5.36 1.92
CA VAL A 137 7.14 5.67 3.11
C VAL A 137 5.92 6.49 2.67
N TYR A 138 4.74 5.95 2.91
CA TYR A 138 3.50 6.66 2.63
C TYR A 138 3.03 7.42 3.87
N THR A 139 2.64 8.68 3.67
CA THR A 139 2.00 9.50 4.69
C THR A 139 0.64 9.95 4.18
N ALA A 140 -0.39 9.82 5.03
CA ALA A 140 -1.71 10.33 4.73
C ALA A 140 -1.82 11.78 5.26
N PRO A 141 -2.36 12.73 4.47
CA PRO A 141 -2.70 14.04 5.01
C PRO A 141 -3.79 13.88 6.09
N PRO A 142 -3.82 14.78 7.09
CA PRO A 142 -4.86 14.74 8.11
C PRO A 142 -6.25 14.86 7.47
N PRO A 143 -7.28 14.19 8.02
CA PRO A 143 -8.62 14.26 7.47
C PRO A 143 -9.12 15.70 7.48
N ALA A 144 -9.63 16.18 6.34
CA ALA A 144 -10.26 17.50 6.27
C ALA A 144 -11.58 17.47 7.04
N VAL A 145 -11.60 18.07 8.24
CA VAL A 145 -12.82 18.21 9.04
C VAL A 145 -13.57 19.44 8.55
N ALA A 146 -14.68 19.25 7.83
CA ALA A 146 -15.60 20.34 7.55
C ALA A 146 -16.33 20.76 8.84
N VAL A 147 -16.48 22.06 9.07
CA VAL A 147 -17.30 22.58 10.17
C VAL A 147 -18.73 22.10 9.97
N ARG A 148 -19.28 21.40 10.98
CA ARG A 148 -20.66 20.95 11.00
C ARG A 148 -21.47 21.98 11.80
N GLU A 149 -22.15 22.88 11.11
CA GLU A 149 -23.14 23.79 11.70
C GLU A 149 -24.52 23.11 11.83
#